data_AF-A0A192ZIG6-F1
#
_entry.id   AF-A0A192ZIG6-F1
#
_cell.length_a   1.000
_cell.length_b   1.000
_cell.length_c   1.000
_cell.angle_alpha   90.00
_cell.angle_beta   90.00
_cell.angle_gamma   90.00
#
_symmetry.space_group_name_H-M   'P 1'
#
loop_
_entity.id
_entity.type
_entity.pdbx_description
1 polymer ?
#
loop_
_entity_poly.entity_id
_entity_poly.type
_entity_poly.pdbx_seq_one_letter_code
_entity_poly.pdbx_strand_id
1 'polypeptide(L)' 'LRKQIKKMEVSQHSKYFCEFCGKFAVKRKAVGIWGCKDCGKVKAGGAYTMNTASAVTVRSTIRRLREQTEA' A
#
# COMPACT_ATOMS: atom_id res chain seq x y z
N LEU A 1 -21.15 4.53 -13.39
CA LEU A 1 -19.82 5.17 -13.54
C LEU A 1 -19.39 5.98 -12.32
N ARG A 2 -20.08 7.09 -11.96
CA ARG A 2 -19.66 7.96 -10.82
C ARG A 2 -19.49 7.25 -9.47
N LYS A 3 -20.31 6.24 -9.16
CA LYS A 3 -20.17 5.44 -7.91
C LYS A 3 -18.83 4.70 -7.83
N GLN A 4 -18.35 4.15 -8.95
CA GLN A 4 -17.06 3.44 -9.01
C GLN A 4 -15.88 4.42 -8.93
N ILE A 5 -15.96 5.55 -9.65
CA ILE A 5 -14.95 6.60 -9.62
C ILE A 5 -14.80 7.16 -8.20
N LYS A 6 -15.92 7.48 -7.52
CA LYS A 6 -15.91 7.96 -6.14
C LYS A 6 -15.13 7.03 -5.20
N LYS A 7 -15.30 5.71 -5.34
CA LYS A 7 -14.56 4.72 -4.53
C LYS A 7 -13.05 4.81 -4.77
N MET A 8 -12.62 4.91 -6.02
CA MET A 8 -11.20 5.03 -6.39
C MET A 8 -10.61 6.39 -5.99
N GLU A 9 -11.38 7.48 -6.11
CA GLU A 9 -10.95 8.82 -5.71
C GLU A 9 -10.77 8.96 -4.21
N VAL A 10 -11.70 8.43 -3.42
CA VAL A 10 -11.57 8.41 -1.96
C VAL A 10 -10.34 7.63 -1.55
N SER A 11 -10.11 6.45 -2.12
CA SER A 11 -8.97 5.63 -1.73
C SER A 11 -7.63 6.25 -2.14
N GLN A 12 -7.53 6.83 -3.35
CA GLN A 12 -6.26 7.40 -3.80
C GLN A 12 -5.86 8.69 -3.05
N HIS A 13 -6.84 9.45 -2.53
CA HIS A 13 -6.60 10.69 -1.78
C HIS A 13 -6.55 10.50 -0.26
N SER A 14 -6.89 9.31 0.23
CA SER A 14 -6.80 8.96 1.65
C SER A 14 -5.35 8.95 2.13
N LYS A 15 -5.15 9.25 3.42
CA LYS A 15 -3.86 9.06 4.09
C LYS A 15 -3.76 7.61 4.59
N TYR A 16 -2.63 6.96 4.32
CA TYR A 16 -2.37 5.60 4.78
C TYR A 16 -1.36 5.57 5.92
N PHE A 17 -1.43 4.49 6.70
CA PHE A 17 -0.47 4.19 7.75
C PHE A 17 0.93 3.93 7.17
N CYS A 18 1.95 4.54 7.76
CA CYS A 18 3.33 4.32 7.41
C CYS A 18 3.95 3.25 8.33
N GLU A 19 4.29 2.09 7.75
CA GLU A 19 4.98 1.00 8.48
C GLU A 19 6.33 1.43 9.07
N PHE A 20 6.97 2.46 8.52
CA PHE A 20 8.29 2.93 8.97
C PHE A 20 8.26 3.89 10.17
N CYS A 21 7.27 4.78 10.27
CA CYS A 21 7.22 5.81 11.31
C CYS A 21 5.95 5.77 12.16
N GLY A 22 5.04 4.83 11.90
CA GLY A 22 3.81 4.64 12.68
C GLY A 22 2.72 5.70 12.46
N LYS A 23 2.92 6.67 11.56
CA LYS A 23 1.99 7.79 11.34
C LYS A 23 1.12 7.58 10.09
N PHE A 24 -0.11 8.09 10.12
CA PHE A 24 -1.00 8.17 8.95
C PHE A 24 -0.64 9.36 8.06
N ALA A 25 0.52 9.29 7.42
CA ALA A 25 1.06 10.38 6.60
C ALA A 25 1.47 9.97 5.19
N VAL A 26 1.19 8.71 4.78
CA VAL A 26 1.46 8.23 3.43
C VAL A 26 0.39 8.73 2.48
N LYS A 27 0.81 9.39 1.39
CA LYS A 27 -0.05 9.85 0.29
C LYS A 27 0.50 9.39 -1.07
N ARG A 28 -0.39 9.28 -2.04
CA ARG A 28 -0.03 8.97 -3.44
C ARG A 28 0.73 10.16 -4.04
N LYS A 29 1.89 9.87 -4.66
CA LYS A 29 2.66 10.85 -5.44
C LYS A 29 2.42 10.69 -6.94
N ALA A 30 2.43 9.44 -7.40
CA ALA A 30 2.14 9.05 -8.77
C ALA A 30 1.43 7.68 -8.77
N VAL A 31 1.02 7.20 -9.94
CA VAL A 31 0.45 5.85 -10.09
C VAL A 31 1.45 4.83 -9.52
N GLY A 32 1.04 4.05 -8.52
CA GLY A 32 1.89 3.03 -7.89
C GLY A 32 2.99 3.56 -6.97
N ILE A 33 3.16 4.88 -6.83
CA ILE A 33 4.20 5.49 -5.97
C ILE A 33 3.54 6.22 -4.80
N TRP A 34 3.87 5.77 -3.58
CA TRP A 34 3.34 6.31 -2.33
C TRP A 34 4.47 6.85 -1.46
N GLY A 35 4.32 8.07 -0.95
CA GLY A 35 5.34 8.71 -0.11
C GLY A 35 4.76 9.15 1.22
N CYS A 36 5.51 8.89 2.30
CA CYS A 36 5.22 9.45 3.62
C CYS A 36 5.71 10.90 3.70
N LYS A 37 4.84 11.81 4.13
CA LYS A 37 5.23 13.21 4.37
C LYS A 37 6.20 13.34 5.55
N ASP A 38 6.03 12.53 6.60
CA ASP A 38 6.73 12.72 7.86
C ASP A 38 8.14 12.10 7.86
N CYS A 39 8.28 10.87 7.36
CA CYS A 39 9.58 10.17 7.33
C CYS A 39 10.26 10.16 5.96
N GLY A 40 9.64 10.77 4.94
CA GLY A 40 10.18 10.86 3.58
C GLY A 40 10.25 9.54 2.81
N LYS A 41 9.98 8.39 3.44
CA LYS A 41 10.04 7.07 2.80
C LYS A 41 9.03 6.96 1.66
N VAL A 42 9.49 6.42 0.54
CA VAL A 42 8.69 6.14 -0.66
C VAL A 42 8.58 4.63 -0.80
N LYS A 43 7.36 4.14 -1.06
CA LYS A 43 7.02 2.73 -1.22
C LYS A 43 6.24 2.53 -2.52
N ALA A 44 6.54 1.45 -3.23
CA ALA A 44 5.71 0.99 -4.33
C ALA A 44 4.43 0.34 -3.80
N GLY A 45 3.29 0.68 -4.39
CA GLY A 45 1.97 0.21 -3.98
C GLY A 45 1.01 0.06 -5.15
N GLY A 46 -0.27 -0.06 -4.85
CA GLY A 46 -1.31 -0.12 -5.89
C GLY A 46 -1.55 1.23 -6.57
N ALA A 47 -2.29 1.20 -7.69
CA ALA A 47 -2.62 2.40 -8.46
C ALA A 47 -3.50 3.39 -7.66
N TYR A 48 -4.48 2.87 -6.90
CA TYR A 48 -5.47 3.67 -6.13
C TYR A 48 -5.47 3.36 -4.63
N THR A 49 -4.77 2.31 -4.18
CA THR A 49 -4.63 1.94 -2.76
C THR A 49 -3.16 1.61 -2.46
N MET A 50 -2.68 1.92 -1.25
CA MET A 50 -1.27 1.66 -0.89
C MET A 50 -0.94 0.16 -0.92
N ASN A 51 -1.82 -0.68 -0.37
CA ASN A 51 -1.73 -2.14 -0.43
C ASN A 51 -2.89 -2.69 -1.28
N THR A 52 -2.57 -3.53 -2.27
CA THR A 52 -3.58 -4.32 -3.01
C THR A 52 -3.82 -5.65 -2.33
N ALA A 53 -5.04 -6.20 -2.40
CA ALA A 53 -5.38 -7.50 -1.82
C ALA A 53 -4.42 -8.62 -2.28
N SER A 54 -4.16 -8.72 -3.59
CA SER A 54 -3.25 -9.73 -4.15
C SER A 54 -1.83 -9.59 -3.58
N ALA A 55 -1.29 -8.38 -3.47
CA ALA A 55 0.04 -8.18 -2.87
C ALA A 55 0.09 -8.59 -1.38
N VAL A 56 -0.99 -8.41 -0.63
CA VAL A 56 -1.07 -8.87 0.77
C VAL A 56 -1.02 -10.40 0.82
N THR A 57 -1.79 -11.09 -0.02
CA THR A 57 -1.80 -12.55 -0.12
C THR A 57 -0.45 -13.11 -0.59
N VAL A 58 0.16 -12.50 -1.60
CA VAL A 58 1.48 -12.93 -2.11
C VAL A 58 2.54 -12.82 -1.01
N ARG A 59 2.52 -11.75 -0.20
CA ARG A 59 3.46 -11.61 0.94
C ARG A 59 3.29 -12.72 1.97
N SER A 60 2.06 -13.08 2.33
CA SER A 60 1.82 -14.16 3.30
C SER A 60 2.20 -15.53 2.73
N THR A 61 1.91 -15.78 1.45
CA THR A 61 2.31 -17.02 0.76
C THR A 61 3.83 -17.16 0.69
N ILE A 62 4.56 -16.10 0.27
CA ILE A 62 6.03 -16.12 0.21
C ILE A 62 6.62 -16.39 1.59
N ARG A 63 6.11 -15.73 2.64
CA ARG A 63 6.57 -15.98 4.01
C ARG A 63 6.41 -17.45 4.40
N ARG A 64 5.22 -18.02 4.19
CA ARG A 64 4.94 -19.43 4.51
C ARG A 64 5.86 -20.39 3.75
N LEU A 65 6.12 -20.13 2.47
CA LEU A 65 7.00 -20.97 1.65
C LEU A 65 8.45 -20.91 2.14
N ARG A 66 8.93 -19.73 2.55
CA ARG A 66 10.29 -19.59 3.13
C ARG A 66 10.45 -20.35 4.44
N GLU A 67 9.47 -20.23 5.33
CA GLU A 67 9.45 -20.96 6.62
C GLU A 67 9.46 -22.49 6.39
N GLN A 68 8.85 -22.99 5.31
CA GLN A 68 8.87 -24.42 4.96
C GLN A 68 10.19 -24.89 4.37
N THR A 69 10.95 -24.02 3.70
CA THR A 69 12.24 -24.38 3.09
C THR A 69 13.42 -24.25 4.05
N GLU A 70 13.30 -23.38 5.06
CA GLU A 70 14.37 -23.07 6.02
C GLU A 70 14.26 -23.91 7.32
N ALA A 71 13.15 -24.61 7.51
CA ALA A 71 12.95 -25.63 8.56
C ALA A 71 13.41 -27.01 8.08
#